data_AF-A0A9E7R999-F1
#
_entry.id   AF-A0A9E7R999-F1
#
_cell.length_a   1.000
_cell.length_b   1.000
_cell.length_c   1.000
_cell.angle_alpha   90.00
_cell.angle_beta   90.00
_cell.angle_gamma   90.00
#
_symmetry.space_group_name_H-M   'P 1'
#
loop_
_entity.id
_entity.type
_entity.pdbx_description
1 polymer ?
#
loop_
_entity_poly.entity_id
_entity_poly.type
_entity_poly.pdbx_seq_one_letter_code
_entity_poly.pdbx_strand_id
1 'polypeptide(L)' 'MQDQYKELMFRSFKDAMDVVADYNEWAEDAFETQVPVPPQAVPQVAMALYRSRVMAHAGGDGFSVPEFDGRMYE' A
#
# COMPACT_ATOMS: atom_id res chain seq x y z
N MET A 1 -8.10 7.47 -18.31
CA MET A 1 -7.86 7.98 -16.94
C MET A 1 -8.15 6.95 -15.85
N GLN A 2 -9.30 6.26 -15.85
CA GLN A 2 -9.63 5.27 -14.82
C GLN A 2 -8.64 4.08 -14.74
N ASP A 3 -8.08 3.68 -15.89
CA ASP A 3 -7.11 2.59 -15.98
C ASP A 3 -5.77 2.90 -15.30
N GLN A 4 -5.31 4.15 -15.36
CA GLN A 4 -4.04 4.57 -14.73
C GLN A 4 -4.12 4.49 -13.20
N TYR A 5 -5.22 4.94 -12.60
CA TYR A 5 -5.41 4.82 -11.14
C TYR A 5 -5.55 3.36 -10.70
N LYS A 6 -6.17 2.51 -11.51
CA LYS A 6 -6.25 1.06 -11.28
C LYS A 6 -4.87 0.40 -11.30
N GLU A 7 -4.03 0.77 -12.26
CA GLU A 7 -2.65 0.30 -12.36
C GLU A 7 -1.82 0.73 -11.14
N LEU A 8 -1.93 2.01 -10.73
CA LEU A 8 -1.29 2.51 -9.51
C LEU A 8 -1.73 1.72 -8.27
N MET A 9 -3.01 1.38 -8.16
CA MET A 9 -3.53 0.59 -7.05
C MET A 9 -2.94 -0.82 -7.04
N PHE A 10 -2.96 -1.54 -8.16
CA PHE A 10 -2.38 -2.89 -8.24
C PHE A 10 -0.89 -2.91 -7.93
N ARG A 11 -0.14 -1.95 -8.48
CA ARG A 11 1.28 -1.78 -8.15
C ARG A 11 1.48 -1.50 -6.67
N SER A 12 0.60 -0.73 -6.05
CA SER A 12 0.67 -0.44 -4.62
C SER A 12 0.43 -1.67 -3.75
N PHE A 13 -0.50 -2.53 -4.14
CA PHE A 13 -0.72 -3.80 -3.45
C PHE A 13 0.45 -4.76 -3.59
N LYS A 14 1.03 -4.87 -4.79
CA LYS A 14 2.22 -5.69 -5.02
C LYS A 14 3.37 -5.22 -4.14
N ASP A 15 3.73 -3.95 -4.25
CA ASP A 15 4.86 -3.39 -3.51
C ASP A 15 4.63 -3.44 -1.98
N ALA A 16 3.37 -3.41 -1.52
CA ALA A 16 3.05 -3.59 -0.10
C ALA A 16 3.28 -5.03 0.40
N MET A 17 2.99 -6.04 -0.44
CA MET A 17 3.31 -7.43 -0.10
C MET A 17 4.82 -7.63 -0.01
N ASP A 18 5.57 -7.08 -0.96
CA ASP A 18 7.03 -7.15 -1.00
C ASP A 18 7.63 -6.48 0.25
N VAL A 19 7.20 -5.26 0.60
CA VAL A 19 7.66 -4.55 1.81
C VAL A 19 7.38 -5.34 3.10
N VAL A 20 6.20 -5.97 3.20
CA VAL A 20 5.85 -6.78 4.37
C VAL A 20 6.69 -8.05 4.44
N ALA A 21 6.97 -8.68 3.30
CA ALA A 21 7.84 -9.84 3.23
C ALA A 21 9.27 -9.48 3.65
N ASP A 22 9.84 -8.42 3.07
CA ASP A 22 11.19 -7.93 3.38
C ASP A 22 11.33 -7.56 4.87
N TYR A 23 10.30 -6.92 5.44
CA TYR A 23 10.31 -6.60 6.88
C TYR A 23 10.34 -7.86 7.73
N ASN A 24 9.52 -8.86 7.40
CA ASN A 24 9.46 -10.10 8.17
C ASN A 24 10.77 -10.90 8.07
N GLU A 25 11.38 -10.96 6.88
CA GLU A 25 12.71 -11.57 6.68
C GLU A 25 13.78 -10.84 7.50
N TRP A 26 13.84 -9.51 7.42
CA TRP A 26 14.77 -8.72 8.22
C TRP A 26 14.53 -8.89 9.73
N ALA A 27 13.26 -8.90 10.16
CA ALA A 27 12.91 -9.08 11.56
C ALA A 27 13.27 -10.48 12.07
N GLU A 28 13.26 -11.48 11.19
CA GLU A 28 13.69 -12.84 11.50
C GLU A 28 15.18 -12.91 11.83
N ASP A 29 15.99 -12.20 11.05
CA ASP A 29 17.44 -12.13 11.26
C ASP A 29 17.82 -11.23 12.45
N ALA A 30 17.05 -10.18 12.73
CA ALA A 30 17.42 -9.14 13.69
C ALA A 30 16.96 -9.41 15.14
N PHE A 31 15.90 -10.20 15.35
CA PHE A 31 15.29 -10.37 16.68
C PHE A 31 15.08 -11.84 17.07
N GLU A 32 15.40 -12.16 18.33
CA GLU A 32 15.24 -13.51 18.89
C GLU A 32 13.78 -13.93 19.12
N THR A 33 12.86 -12.97 19.30
CA THR A 33 11.42 -13.21 19.45
C THR A 33 10.67 -12.38 18.43
N GLN A 34 9.95 -13.05 17.54
CA GLN A 34 9.34 -12.43 16.38
C GLN A 34 7.82 -12.32 16.52
N VAL A 35 7.30 -11.18 16.09
CA VAL A 35 5.88 -10.99 15.81
C VAL A 35 5.79 -10.58 14.34
N PRO A 36 5.43 -11.52 13.44
CA PRO A 36 5.33 -11.20 12.03
C PRO A 36 4.27 -10.13 11.80
N VAL A 37 4.50 -9.28 10.80
CA VAL A 37 3.49 -8.30 10.38
C VAL A 37 2.24 -9.06 9.96
N PRO A 38 1.08 -8.70 10.53
CA PRO A 38 -0.12 -9.46 10.27
C PRO A 38 -0.64 -9.18 8.86
N PRO A 39 -1.27 -10.16 8.17
CA PRO A 39 -1.73 -10.00 6.78
C PRO A 39 -2.66 -8.80 6.56
N GLN A 40 -3.48 -8.44 7.56
CA GLN A 40 -4.36 -7.26 7.49
C GLN A 40 -3.63 -5.91 7.42
N ALA A 41 -2.31 -5.88 7.63
CA ALA A 41 -1.50 -4.67 7.44
C ALA A 41 -1.19 -4.39 5.96
N VAL A 42 -1.18 -5.42 5.09
CA VAL A 42 -0.86 -5.28 3.66
C VAL A 42 -1.77 -4.26 2.97
N PRO A 43 -3.12 -4.29 3.13
CA PRO A 43 -3.97 -3.26 2.54
C PRO A 43 -3.68 -1.84 3.04
N GLN A 44 -3.27 -1.70 4.31
CA GLN A 44 -2.97 -0.39 4.89
C GLN A 44 -1.69 0.21 4.28
N VAL A 45 -0.64 -0.62 4.14
CA VAL A 45 0.60 -0.25 3.45
C VAL A 45 0.33 0.05 1.97
N ALA A 46 -0.47 -0.78 1.31
CA ALA A 46 -0.87 -0.57 -0.08
C ALA A 46 -1.59 0.78 -0.27
N MET A 47 -2.51 1.13 0.61
CA MET A 47 -3.23 2.41 0.54
C MET A 47 -2.32 3.62 0.79
N ALA A 48 -1.35 3.50 1.71
CA ALA A 48 -0.35 4.56 1.92
C ALA A 48 0.51 4.78 0.67
N LEU A 49 1.00 3.69 0.06
CA LEU A 49 1.79 3.76 -1.16
C LEU A 49 0.96 4.29 -2.34
N TYR A 50 -0.30 3.87 -2.46
CA TYR A 50 -1.22 4.35 -3.50
C TYR A 50 -1.44 5.86 -3.40
N ARG A 51 -1.74 6.37 -2.20
CA ARG A 51 -1.89 7.82 -1.96
C ARG A 51 -0.65 8.60 -2.35
N SER A 52 0.54 8.11 -1.97
CA SER A 52 1.81 8.72 -2.35
C SER A 52 1.99 8.78 -3.87
N ARG A 53 1.75 7.67 -4.59
CA ARG A 53 1.85 7.62 -6.05
C ARG A 53 0.85 8.54 -6.74
N VAL A 54 -0.38 8.61 -6.25
CA VAL A 54 -1.42 9.52 -6.78
C VAL A 54 -1.00 10.98 -6.58
N MET A 55 -0.48 11.35 -5.40
CA MET A 55 0.02 12.70 -5.15
C MET A 55 1.20 13.08 -6.06
N ALA A 56 2.13 12.15 -6.27
CA ALA A 56 3.26 12.36 -7.19
C ALA A 56 2.79 12.50 -8.65
N HIS A 57 1.76 11.75 -9.05
CA HIS A 57 1.21 11.81 -10.39
C HIS A 57 0.36 13.07 -10.63
N ALA A 58 -0.33 13.57 -9.60
CA ALA A 58 -1.20 14.75 -9.69
C ALA A 58 -0.46 16.10 -9.66
N GLY A 59 0.86 16.11 -9.54
CA GLY A 59 1.66 17.34 -9.67
C GLY A 59 1.65 18.26 -8.44
N GLY A 60 1.55 17.70 -7.23
CA GLY A 60 1.87 18.41 -5.97
C GLY A 60 0.87 19.48 -5.50
N ASP A 61 -0.09 19.90 -6.33
CA ASP A 61 -1.09 20.90 -5.94
C ASP A 61 -2.40 20.22 -5.49
N GLY A 62 -2.53 20.08 -4.16
CA GLY A 62 -3.78 19.87 -3.43
C GLY A 62 -4.71 18.76 -3.94
N PHE A 63 -4.65 17.58 -3.32
CA PHE A 63 -5.63 16.52 -3.58
C PHE A 63 -6.52 16.22 -2.39
N SER A 64 -7.83 16.40 -2.58
CA SER A 64 -8.88 15.78 -1.78
C SER A 64 -8.96 14.31 -2.17
N VAL A 65 -8.45 13.43 -1.31
CA VAL A 65 -8.53 11.98 -1.47
C VAL A 65 -10.02 11.60 -1.60
N PRO A 66 -10.45 10.86 -2.65
CA PRO A 66 -11.77 10.30 -2.71
C PRO A 66 -11.97 9.48 -1.43
N GLU A 67 -13.02 9.77 -0.67
CA GLU A 67 -13.42 8.93 0.44
C GLU A 67 -13.52 7.50 -0.09
N PHE A 68 -12.84 6.60 0.59
CA PHE A 68 -12.77 5.19 0.23
C PHE A 68 -14.19 4.61 0.37
N ASP A 69 -14.94 4.58 -0.75
CA ASP A 69 -16.26 3.97 -0.78
C ASP A 69 -16.06 2.44 -0.74
N GLY A 70 -16.42 1.84 0.39
CA GLY A 70 -16.29 0.41 0.67
C GLY A 70 -17.06 -0.51 -0.30
N ARG A 71 -17.78 0.06 -1.27
CA ARG A 71 -18.52 -0.64 -2.33
C ARG A 71 -17.66 -1.15 -3.48
N MET A 72 -16.35 -0.91 -3.49
CA MET A 72 -15.47 -1.48 -4.52
C MET A 72 -15.16 -2.98 -4.32
N TYR A 73 -15.67 -3.58 -3.24
CA TYR A 73 -15.51 -4.99 -2.86
C TYR A 73 -16.84 -5.76 -2.73
N GLU A 74 -17.96 -5.20 -3.20
CA GLU A 74 -19.22 -5.94 -3.39
C GLU A 74 -19.39 -6.43 -4.83
#